data_AF-H6R6A3-F1
#
_entry.id   AF-H6R6A3-F1
#
_cell.length_a   1.000
_cell.length_b   1.000
_cell.length_c   1.000
_cell.angle_alpha   90.00
_cell.angle_beta   90.00
_cell.angle_gamma   90.00
#
_symmetry.space_group_name_H-M   'P 1'
#
loop_
_entity.id
_entity.type
_entity.pdbx_description
1 polymer ?
#
loop_
_entity_poly.entity_id
_entity_poly.type
_entity_poly.pdbx_seq_one_letter_code
_entity_poly.pdbx_strand_id
1 'polypeptide(L)'
;MATPSSDQIYAALEQMRATANLWEVAASHLDSALSKTELVKFTNIEAGVFALSYNKYSPTPTYVGDRAREGAAACREVAATLRDVANVYEEEDRRGEHALRGLY
;
A
#
# COMPACT_ATOMS: atom_id res chain seq x y z
N MET A 1 14.97 9.89 -27.90
CA MET A 1 13.62 10.11 -27.34
C MET A 1 13.37 11.62 -27.37
N ALA A 2 12.18 12.06 -27.77
CA ALA A 2 11.84 13.49 -27.72
C ALA A 2 11.68 13.94 -26.26
N THR A 3 12.02 15.18 -25.97
CA THR A 3 11.82 15.78 -24.65
C THR A 3 10.32 15.83 -24.31
N PRO A 4 9.89 15.35 -23.14
CA PRO A 4 8.48 15.40 -22.74
C PRO A 4 7.96 16.83 -22.66
N SER A 5 6.70 17.07 -23.05
CA SER A 5 6.06 18.36 -22.82
C SER A 5 5.66 18.54 -21.34
N SER A 6 5.45 19.79 -20.91
CA SER A 6 4.95 20.10 -19.57
C SER A 6 3.62 19.37 -19.28
N ASP A 7 2.69 19.36 -20.23
CA ASP A 7 1.42 18.64 -20.10
C ASP A 7 1.60 17.12 -19.86
N GLN A 8 2.59 16.51 -20.53
CA GLN A 8 2.90 15.09 -20.33
C GLN A 8 3.46 14.81 -18.94
N ILE A 9 4.25 15.74 -18.39
CA ILE A 9 4.78 15.64 -17.02
C ILE A 9 3.65 15.79 -16.01
N TYR A 10 2.79 16.80 -16.15
CA TYR A 10 1.63 16.97 -15.27
C TYR A 10 0.71 15.75 -15.27
N ALA A 11 0.39 15.20 -16.45
CA ALA A 11 -0.41 13.99 -16.56
C ALA A 11 0.25 12.78 -15.86
N ALA A 12 1.58 12.65 -15.96
CA ALA A 12 2.33 11.59 -15.28
C ALA A 12 2.30 11.74 -13.74
N LEU A 13 2.41 12.98 -13.25
CA LEU A 13 2.36 13.28 -11.80
C LEU A 13 0.97 13.01 -11.23
N GLU A 14 -0.08 13.40 -11.95
CA GLU A 14 -1.46 13.06 -11.57
C GLU A 14 -1.66 11.54 -11.53
N GLN A 15 -1.14 10.81 -12.52
CA GLN A 15 -1.18 9.35 -12.55
C GLN A 15 -0.43 8.72 -11.36
N MET A 16 0.72 9.27 -10.96
CA MET A 16 1.44 8.83 -9.76
C MET A 16 0.58 9.01 -8.50
N ARG A 17 -0.07 10.17 -8.33
CA ARG A 17 -0.96 10.44 -7.20
C ARG A 17 -2.18 9.52 -7.19
N ALA A 18 -2.80 9.30 -8.35
CA ALA A 18 -3.91 8.35 -8.50
C ALA A 18 -3.48 6.92 -8.12
N THR A 19 -2.31 6.49 -8.59
CA THR A 19 -1.76 5.16 -8.30
C THR A 19 -1.43 5.02 -6.81
N ALA A 20 -0.90 6.05 -6.16
CA ALA A 20 -0.68 6.06 -4.71
C ALA A 20 -1.98 5.84 -3.93
N ASN A 21 -3.09 6.44 -4.37
CA ASN A 21 -4.39 6.23 -3.75
C ASN A 21 -4.89 4.78 -3.91
N LEU A 22 -4.63 4.14 -5.06
CA LEU A 22 -4.96 2.73 -5.25
C LEU A 22 -4.17 1.82 -4.29
N TRP A 23 -2.90 2.14 -4.03
CA TRP A 23 -2.09 1.42 -3.04
C TRP A 23 -2.60 1.61 -1.61
N GLU A 24 -3.06 2.81 -1.23
CA GLU A 24 -3.74 3.00 0.08
C GLU A 24 -5.03 2.20 0.19
N VAL A 25 -5.84 2.15 -0.88
CA VAL A 25 -7.06 1.34 -0.90
C VAL A 25 -6.71 -0.14 -0.70
N ALA A 26 -5.68 -0.65 -1.38
CA ALA A 26 -5.18 -2.00 -1.16
C ALA A 26 -4.74 -2.24 0.30
N ALA A 27 -4.02 -1.29 0.91
CA ALA A 27 -3.64 -1.37 2.33
C ALA A 27 -4.87 -1.47 3.25
N SER A 28 -5.91 -0.67 3.00
CA SER A 28 -7.14 -0.69 3.81
C SER A 28 -7.92 -2.00 3.70
N HIS A 29 -7.89 -2.66 2.53
CA HIS A 29 -8.46 -4.00 2.37
C HIS A 29 -7.69 -5.03 3.19
N LEU A 30 -6.37 -4.89 3.29
CA LEU A 30 -5.54 -5.78 4.12
C LEU A 30 -5.75 -5.52 5.62
N ASP A 31 -5.92 -4.27 6.06
CA ASP A 31 -6.32 -3.97 7.45
C ASP A 31 -7.70 -4.57 7.78
N SER A 32 -8.61 -4.52 6.82
CA SER A 32 -9.93 -5.15 6.96
C SER A 32 -9.83 -6.67 7.05
N ALA A 33 -8.92 -7.29 6.29
CA ALA A 33 -8.64 -8.72 6.39
C ALA A 33 -8.05 -9.09 7.76
N LEU A 34 -7.07 -8.33 8.26
CA LEU A 34 -6.51 -8.47 9.61
C LEU A 34 -7.61 -8.38 10.69
N SER A 35 -8.52 -7.42 10.57
CA SER A 35 -9.62 -7.28 11.52
C SER A 35 -10.55 -8.51 11.52
N LYS A 36 -10.75 -9.13 10.34
CA LYS A 36 -11.53 -10.36 10.20
C LYS A 36 -10.81 -11.60 10.73
N THR A 37 -9.48 -11.64 10.78
CA THR A 37 -8.78 -12.79 11.36
C THR A 37 -8.98 -12.88 12.87
N GLU A 38 -9.17 -11.76 13.56
CA GLU A 38 -9.52 -11.77 14.99
C GLU A 38 -10.90 -12.38 15.24
N LEU A 39 -11.87 -12.17 14.34
CA LEU A 39 -13.24 -12.69 14.48
C LEU A 39 -13.34 -14.21 14.38
N VAL A 40 -12.35 -14.85 13.76
CA VAL A 40 -12.32 -16.31 13.59
C VAL A 40 -11.42 -16.99 14.62
N LYS A 41 -10.80 -16.24 15.53
CA LYS A 41 -10.12 -16.83 16.68
C LYS A 41 -11.15 -17.31 17.69
N PHE A 42 -10.90 -18.50 18.18
CA PHE A 42 -11.61 -19.09 19.32
C PHE A 42 -10.61 -19.89 20.14
N THR A 43 -11.01 -20.30 21.33
CA THR A 43 -10.21 -21.01 22.32
C THR A 43 -10.34 -22.52 22.15
N ASN A 44 -9.41 -23.25 22.77
CA ASN A 44 -9.48 -24.70 22.82
C ASN A 44 -10.77 -25.19 23.51
N ILE A 45 -11.26 -24.47 24.52
CA ILE A 45 -12.51 -24.79 25.23
C ILE A 45 -13.71 -24.66 24.28
N GLU A 46 -13.78 -23.58 23.50
CA GLU A 46 -14.84 -23.38 22.50
C GLU A 46 -14.80 -24.43 21.39
N ALA A 47 -13.64 -25.02 21.10
CA ALA A 47 -13.49 -26.10 20.13
C ALA A 47 -14.07 -27.45 20.60
N GLY A 48 -14.15 -27.68 21.92
CA GLY A 48 -14.71 -28.90 22.51
C GLY A 48 -14.13 -30.19 21.93
N VAL A 49 -15.00 -31.03 21.36
CA VAL A 49 -14.61 -32.32 20.75
C VAL A 49 -13.65 -32.18 19.56
N PHE A 50 -13.52 -30.98 18.99
CA PHE A 50 -12.62 -30.69 17.88
C PHE A 50 -11.25 -30.15 18.33
N ALA A 51 -10.89 -30.26 19.62
CA ALA A 51 -9.62 -29.74 20.15
C ALA A 51 -8.37 -30.17 19.37
N LEU A 52 -8.32 -31.42 18.87
CA LEU A 52 -7.21 -31.91 18.04
C LEU A 52 -7.10 -31.17 16.70
N SER A 53 -8.23 -30.95 16.02
CA SER A 53 -8.29 -30.17 14.78
C SER A 53 -8.01 -28.70 15.04
N TYR A 54 -8.52 -28.16 16.15
CA TYR A 54 -8.26 -26.80 16.58
C TYR A 54 -6.78 -26.53 16.80
N ASN A 55 -6.02 -27.45 17.40
CA ASN A 55 -4.58 -27.28 17.60
C ASN A 55 -3.81 -27.13 16.28
N LYS A 56 -4.33 -27.67 15.17
CA LYS A 56 -3.77 -27.45 13.83
C LYS A 56 -4.24 -26.13 13.22
N TYR A 57 -5.47 -25.71 13.51
CA TYR A 57 -6.09 -24.49 13.02
C TYR A 57 -5.57 -23.22 13.71
N SER A 58 -5.41 -23.25 15.03
CA SER A 58 -5.22 -22.06 15.89
C SER A 58 -4.06 -21.13 15.51
N PRO A 59 -2.95 -21.59 14.87
CA PRO A 59 -1.92 -20.67 14.37
C PRO A 59 -2.34 -19.89 13.11
N THR A 60 -3.32 -20.40 12.34
CA THR A 60 -3.68 -19.89 11.01
C THR A 60 -4.20 -18.45 11.04
N PRO A 61 -5.16 -18.07 11.91
CA PRO A 61 -5.64 -16.69 11.94
C PRO A 61 -4.54 -15.66 12.25
N THR A 62 -3.62 -16.01 13.16
CA THR A 62 -2.46 -15.16 13.49
C THR A 62 -1.53 -15.03 12.30
N TYR A 63 -1.14 -16.15 11.67
CA TYR A 63 -0.28 -16.14 10.48
C TYR A 63 -0.87 -15.28 9.35
N VAL A 64 -2.16 -15.46 9.03
CA VAL A 64 -2.84 -14.66 8.01
C VAL A 64 -2.90 -13.18 8.39
N GLY A 65 -3.17 -12.88 9.67
CA GLY A 65 -3.17 -11.51 10.19
C GLY A 65 -1.81 -10.83 10.05
N ASP A 66 -0.73 -11.54 10.38
CA ASP A 66 0.63 -11.03 10.25
C ASP A 66 0.99 -10.73 8.79
N ARG A 67 0.67 -11.66 7.87
CA ARG A 67 0.86 -11.43 6.43
C ARG A 67 0.05 -10.25 5.90
N ALA A 68 -1.18 -10.06 6.37
CA ALA A 68 -2.00 -8.92 6.00
C ALA A 68 -1.40 -7.60 6.51
N ARG A 69 -0.90 -7.58 7.76
CA ARG A 69 -0.22 -6.42 8.35
C ARG A 69 1.03 -6.02 7.57
N GLU A 70 1.88 -6.99 7.24
CA GLU A 70 3.07 -6.76 6.43
C GLU A 70 2.72 -6.22 5.04
N GLY A 71 1.73 -6.83 4.37
CA GLY A 71 1.28 -6.37 3.06
C GLY A 71 0.72 -4.94 3.10
N ALA A 72 -0.04 -4.60 4.14
CA ALA A 72 -0.60 -3.26 4.32
C ALA A 72 0.52 -2.22 4.51
N ALA A 73 1.57 -2.55 5.27
CA ALA A 73 2.73 -1.68 5.45
C ALA A 73 3.46 -1.45 4.11
N ALA A 74 3.73 -2.51 3.34
CA ALA A 74 4.37 -2.40 2.03
C ALA A 74 3.55 -1.57 1.03
N CYS A 75 2.22 -1.74 1.00
CA CYS A 75 1.35 -0.93 0.15
C CYS A 75 1.44 0.57 0.48
N ARG A 76 1.47 0.91 1.77
CA ARG A 76 1.63 2.30 2.22
C ARG A 76 2.99 2.88 1.88
N GLU A 77 4.05 2.08 1.95
CA GLU A 77 5.40 2.50 1.55
C GLU A 77 5.46 2.87 0.06
N VAL A 78 4.83 2.06 -0.80
CA VAL A 78 4.71 2.36 -2.24
C VAL A 78 3.89 3.64 -2.46
N ALA A 79 2.75 3.78 -1.78
CA ALA A 79 1.92 4.98 -1.87
C ALA A 79 2.67 6.24 -1.44
N ALA A 80 3.41 6.18 -0.32
CA ALA A 80 4.22 7.27 0.18
C ALA A 80 5.31 7.66 -0.83
N THR A 81 6.03 6.67 -1.37
CA THR A 81 7.09 6.91 -2.36
C THR A 81 6.56 7.59 -3.63
N LEU A 82 5.41 7.14 -4.16
CA LEU A 82 4.80 7.75 -5.34
C LEU A 82 4.39 9.20 -5.09
N ARG A 83 3.85 9.50 -3.91
CA ARG A 83 3.48 10.87 -3.53
C ARG A 83 4.71 11.76 -3.35
N ASP A 84 5.76 11.22 -2.73
CA ASP A 84 6.98 11.96 -2.47
C ASP A 84 7.70 12.33 -3.77
N VAL A 85 7.84 11.36 -4.69
CA VAL A 85 8.40 11.62 -6.03
C VAL A 85 7.58 12.65 -6.78
N ALA A 86 6.25 12.56 -6.76
CA ALA A 86 5.39 13.54 -7.43
C ALA A 86 5.55 14.95 -6.83
N ASN A 87 5.62 15.06 -5.50
CA ASN A 87 5.82 16.34 -4.82
C ASN A 87 7.19 16.95 -5.13
N VAL A 88 8.26 16.14 -5.13
CA VAL A 88 9.62 16.59 -5.47
C VAL A 88 9.66 17.14 -6.89
N TYR A 89 9.04 16.43 -7.85
CA TYR A 89 9.02 16.90 -9.24
C TYR A 89 8.25 18.21 -9.41
N GLU A 90 7.08 18.36 -8.80
CA GLU A 90 6.32 19.62 -8.83
C GLU A 90 7.08 20.78 -8.16
N GLU A 91 7.87 20.49 -7.13
CA GLU A 91 8.72 21.49 -6.46
C GLU A 91 9.89 21.93 -7.34
N GLU A 92 10.57 20.99 -8.01
CA GLU A 92 11.66 21.28 -8.97
C GLU A 92 11.16 22.11 -10.16
N ASP A 93 9.97 21.79 -10.70
CA ASP A 93 9.33 22.55 -11.78
C ASP A 93 9.00 23.98 -11.33
N ARG A 94 8.41 24.14 -10.13
CA ARG A 94 8.08 25.45 -9.57
C ARG A 94 9.31 26.33 -9.32
N ARG A 95 10.45 25.73 -8.99
CA ARG A 95 11.73 26.43 -8.80
C ARG A 95 12.42 26.82 -10.11
N GLY A 96 11.86 26.44 -11.26
CA GLY A 96 12.46 26.68 -12.57
C GLY A 96 13.74 25.88 -12.80
N GLU A 97 14.01 24.85 -12.00
CA GLU A 97 15.22 24.01 -12.14
C GLU A 97 15.23 23.27 -13.48
N HIS A 98 14.05 22.91 -14.00
CA HIS A 98 13.94 22.27 -15.31
C HIS A 98 14.27 23.21 -16.48
N ALA A 99 13.93 24.50 -16.38
CA ALA A 99 14.33 25.52 -17.36
C ALA A 99 15.84 25.80 -17.30
N LEU A 100 16.44 25.77 -16.10
CA LEU A 100 17.88 25.94 -15.90
C LEU A 100 18.70 24.74 -16.41
N ARG A 101 18.13 23.52 -16.38
CA ARG A 101 18.77 22.29 -16.85
C ARG A 101 18.46 21.91 -18.31
N GLY A 102 17.65 22.70 -19.02
CA GLY A 102 17.26 22.42 -20.41
C GLY A 102 16.46 21.13 -20.58
N LEU A 103 15.60 20.80 -19.60
CA LEU A 103 14.79 19.59 -19.58
C LEU A 103 13.46 19.72 -20.34
N TYR A 104 13.24 20.87 -21.00
CA TYR A 104 12.16 21.14 -21.95
C TYR A 104 12.76 21.66 -23.27
#